data_AF-A0A0C3DXF4-F1
#
_entry.id   AF-A0A0C3DXF4-F1
#
_cell.length_a   1.000
_cell.length_b   1.000
_cell.length_c   1.000
_cell.angle_alpha   90.00
_cell.angle_beta   90.00
_cell.angle_gamma   90.00
#
_symmetry.space_group_name_H-M   'P 1'
#
loop_
_entity.id
_entity.type
_entity.pdbx_description
1 polymer ?
#
loop_
_entity_poly.entity_id
_entity_poly.type
_entity_poly.pdbx_seq_one_letter_code
_entity_poly.pdbx_strand_id
1 'polypeptide(L)'
;MQTPPSSTAQVHFSSDVRNMDSWARRTGIPLTTAEALGTTYARAHKWLLALKNQLIQQHGWQDAEPADPRMLFTIEAPSPWRSQSGLPLSPKQRLQLPMHASSFFSPERRVQWQMVFHSDIFATQRLIVPPISDILNLVQCLLTGLVTLVYEEQLPQGTYTTTRGLPSAQWINANETALLEIFGRTHFKQLWKASSDRATSFKVDFEPRRQ
;
A
#
# COMPACT_ATOMS: atom_id res chain seq x y z
N MET A 1 9.57 -8.23 -27.39
CA MET A 1 9.62 -6.82 -26.96
C MET A 1 10.09 -6.82 -25.51
N GLN A 2 11.28 -6.30 -25.22
CA GLN A 2 11.77 -6.18 -23.85
C GLN A 2 11.06 -4.99 -23.22
N THR A 3 10.26 -5.22 -22.18
CA THR A 3 9.73 -4.17 -21.32
C THR A 3 10.94 -3.42 -20.75
N PRO A 4 11.05 -2.09 -20.92
CA PRO A 4 12.12 -1.34 -20.28
C PRO A 4 12.06 -1.59 -18.76
N PRO A 5 13.20 -1.69 -18.07
CA PRO A 5 13.21 -1.83 -16.62
C PRO A 5 12.39 -0.68 -16.03
N SER A 6 11.38 -1.01 -15.21
CA SER A 6 10.62 0.00 -14.48
C SER A 6 11.62 0.78 -13.63
N SER A 7 11.90 2.02 -14.00
CA SER A 7 12.86 2.87 -13.29
C SER A 7 12.40 3.23 -11.87
N THR A 8 11.16 2.87 -11.51
CA THR A 8 10.53 3.13 -10.22
C THR A 8 10.03 1.86 -9.55
N ALA A 9 10.13 1.80 -8.22
CA ALA A 9 9.57 0.72 -7.43
C ALA A 9 8.03 0.73 -7.48
N GLN A 10 7.44 -0.39 -7.87
CA GLN A 10 6.01 -0.59 -8.06
C GLN A 10 5.35 -1.13 -6.78
N VAL A 11 4.09 -0.78 -6.56
CA VAL A 11 3.31 -1.38 -5.47
C VAL A 11 2.84 -2.77 -5.90
N HIS A 12 3.09 -3.76 -5.06
CA HIS A 12 2.63 -5.14 -5.24
C HIS A 12 1.68 -5.54 -4.12
N PHE A 13 0.43 -5.83 -4.46
CA PHE A 13 -0.58 -6.40 -3.59
C PHE A 13 -0.57 -7.94 -3.61
N SER A 14 -0.64 -8.57 -2.43
CA SER A 14 -0.80 -10.01 -2.25
C SER A 14 -1.78 -10.31 -1.13
N SER A 15 -2.87 -11.02 -1.45
CA SER A 15 -3.81 -11.56 -0.46
C SER A 15 -3.38 -12.93 0.11
N ASP A 16 -2.19 -13.44 -0.25
CA ASP A 16 -1.69 -14.74 0.24
C ASP A 16 -1.16 -14.60 1.67
N VAL A 17 -1.82 -15.26 2.62
CA VAL A 17 -1.44 -15.26 4.04
C VAL A 17 -0.02 -15.82 4.25
N ARG A 18 0.46 -16.71 3.38
CA ARG A 18 1.84 -17.23 3.46
C ARG A 18 2.88 -16.15 3.19
N ASN A 19 2.56 -15.19 2.30
CA ASN A 19 3.42 -14.05 2.05
C ASN A 19 3.47 -13.14 3.29
N MET A 20 2.31 -12.88 3.91
CA MET A 20 2.26 -12.10 5.14
C MET A 20 2.99 -12.79 6.30
N ASP A 21 2.86 -14.11 6.45
CA ASP A 21 3.59 -14.89 7.46
C ASP A 21 5.10 -14.83 7.25
N SER A 22 5.56 -14.89 5.99
CA SER A 22 6.98 -14.69 5.67
C SER A 22 7.46 -13.30 6.08
N TRP A 23 6.65 -12.25 5.87
CA TRP A 23 6.98 -10.90 6.31
C TRP A 23 6.94 -10.77 7.83
N ALA A 24 5.96 -11.35 8.51
CA ALA A 24 5.85 -11.36 9.96
C ALA A 24 7.09 -12.00 10.61
N ARG A 25 7.55 -13.14 10.09
CA ARG A 25 8.79 -13.79 10.55
C ARG A 25 10.02 -12.93 10.30
N ARG A 26 10.10 -12.24 9.16
CA ARG A 26 11.23 -11.35 8.83
C ARG A 26 11.25 -10.11 9.71
N THR A 27 10.11 -9.46 9.94
CA THR A 27 10.01 -8.20 10.70
C THR A 27 9.95 -8.42 12.20
N GLY A 28 9.60 -9.64 12.65
CA GLY A 28 9.29 -9.93 14.05
C GLY A 28 7.97 -9.30 14.51
N ILE A 29 7.15 -8.82 13.58
CA ILE A 29 5.80 -8.31 13.85
C ILE A 29 4.84 -9.47 13.63
N PRO A 30 4.23 -10.04 14.68
CA PRO A 30 3.40 -11.23 14.53
C PRO A 30 2.18 -10.94 13.67
N LEU A 31 1.76 -11.94 12.87
CA LEU A 31 0.41 -11.94 12.33
C LEU A 31 -0.56 -11.90 13.51
N THR A 32 -1.27 -10.80 13.64
CA THR A 32 -2.20 -10.60 14.74
C THR A 32 -3.46 -11.44 14.52
N THR A 33 -4.24 -11.68 15.57
CA THR A 33 -5.52 -12.38 15.44
C THR A 33 -6.49 -11.55 14.59
N ALA A 34 -7.48 -12.18 13.95
CA ALA A 34 -8.46 -11.46 13.15
C ALA A 34 -9.18 -10.33 13.95
N GLU A 35 -9.44 -10.57 15.24
CA GLU A 35 -10.03 -9.59 16.15
C GLU A 35 -9.10 -8.40 16.44
N ALA A 36 -7.83 -8.68 16.74
CA ALA A 36 -6.85 -7.63 16.98
C ALA A 36 -6.53 -6.84 15.69
N LEU A 37 -6.54 -7.50 14.53
CA LEU A 37 -6.42 -6.86 13.21
C LEU A 37 -7.59 -5.91 12.96
N GLY A 38 -8.82 -6.39 13.18
CA GLY A 38 -10.03 -5.59 13.04
C GLY A 38 -9.99 -4.36 13.96
N THR A 39 -9.51 -4.53 15.19
CA THR A 39 -9.36 -3.45 16.17
C THR A 39 -8.34 -2.40 15.71
N THR A 40 -7.14 -2.81 15.30
CA THR A 40 -6.11 -1.85 14.82
C THR A 40 -6.53 -1.14 13.55
N TYR A 41 -7.18 -1.86 12.62
CA TYR A 41 -7.70 -1.26 11.39
C TYR A 41 -8.81 -0.25 11.69
N ALA A 42 -9.75 -0.59 12.59
CA ALA A 42 -10.82 0.31 13.02
C ALA A 42 -10.26 1.59 13.68
N ARG A 43 -9.21 1.48 14.52
CA ARG A 43 -8.53 2.65 15.09
C ARG A 43 -7.91 3.54 14.01
N ALA A 44 -7.40 2.94 12.93
CA ALA A 44 -6.83 3.68 11.81
C ALA A 44 -7.88 4.39 10.93
N HIS A 45 -9.18 4.07 11.05
CA HIS A 45 -10.23 4.68 10.22
C HIS A 45 -10.23 6.19 10.29
N LYS A 46 -10.06 6.77 11.48
CA LYS A 46 -10.03 8.23 11.67
C LYS A 46 -8.92 8.87 10.82
N TRP A 47 -7.73 8.26 10.80
CA TRP A 47 -6.61 8.76 10.01
C TRP A 47 -6.84 8.54 8.51
N LEU A 48 -7.31 7.37 8.10
CA LEU A 48 -7.66 7.08 6.71
C LEU A 48 -8.70 8.06 6.14
N LEU A 49 -9.73 8.40 6.93
CA LEU A 49 -10.73 9.39 6.54
C LEU A 49 -10.15 10.82 6.50
N ALA A 50 -9.21 11.16 7.39
CA ALA A 50 -8.50 12.44 7.30
C ALA A 50 -7.66 12.53 6.02
N LEU A 51 -6.96 11.46 5.63
CA LEU A 51 -6.21 11.39 4.37
C LEU A 51 -7.13 11.49 3.15
N LYS A 52 -8.28 10.81 3.17
CA LYS A 52 -9.35 10.97 2.17
C LYS A 52 -9.79 12.43 2.04
N ASN A 53 -10.03 13.11 3.16
CA ASN A 53 -10.44 14.52 3.13
C ASN A 53 -9.35 15.44 2.57
N GLN A 54 -8.07 15.18 2.87
CA GLN A 54 -6.96 15.90 2.25
C GLN A 54 -6.93 15.70 0.72
N LEU A 55 -7.15 14.47 0.24
CA LEU A 55 -7.24 14.18 -1.20
C LEU A 55 -8.36 14.98 -1.87
N ILE A 56 -9.53 15.04 -1.24
CA ILE A 56 -10.68 15.79 -1.79
C ILE A 56 -10.39 17.29 -1.80
N GLN A 57 -9.99 17.85 -0.65
CA GLN A 57 -9.86 19.29 -0.46
C GLN A 57 -8.66 19.88 -1.19
N GLN A 58 -7.57 19.14 -1.32
CA GLN A 58 -6.28 19.68 -1.77
C GLN A 58 -5.82 19.10 -3.11
N HIS A 59 -6.33 17.93 -3.50
CA HIS A 59 -5.88 17.21 -4.70
C HIS A 59 -6.98 16.97 -5.73
N GLY A 60 -8.16 17.59 -5.56
CA GLY A 60 -9.26 17.56 -6.54
C GLY A 60 -9.94 16.21 -6.69
N TRP A 61 -9.78 15.31 -5.72
CA TRP A 61 -10.55 14.07 -5.65
C TRP A 61 -12.00 14.36 -5.25
N GLN A 62 -12.88 13.42 -5.52
CA GLN A 62 -14.31 13.52 -5.19
C GLN A 62 -14.81 12.19 -4.65
N ASP A 63 -15.84 12.24 -3.81
CA ASP A 63 -16.56 11.03 -3.42
C ASP A 63 -17.20 10.35 -4.64
N ALA A 64 -17.09 9.02 -4.70
CA ALA A 64 -17.71 8.23 -5.76
C ALA A 64 -19.17 7.92 -5.42
N GLU A 65 -20.08 8.15 -6.38
CA GLU A 65 -21.50 7.88 -6.24
C GLU A 65 -21.97 6.78 -7.21
N PRO A 66 -22.77 5.80 -6.76
CA PRO A 66 -23.25 5.60 -5.38
C PRO A 66 -22.17 5.01 -4.45
N ALA A 67 -22.24 5.35 -3.16
CA ALA A 67 -21.38 4.77 -2.14
C ALA A 67 -21.65 3.27 -1.91
N ASP A 68 -20.59 2.45 -1.89
CA ASP A 68 -20.68 1.03 -1.46
C ASP A 68 -20.58 0.97 0.07
N PRO A 69 -21.62 0.50 0.79
CA PRO A 69 -21.62 0.47 2.26
C PRO A 69 -20.54 -0.46 2.86
N ARG A 70 -19.92 -1.31 2.05
CA ARG A 70 -18.85 -2.21 2.47
C ARG A 70 -17.46 -1.55 2.40
N MET A 71 -17.40 -0.32 1.89
CA MET A 71 -16.18 0.48 1.78
C MET A 71 -16.13 1.53 2.88
N LEU A 72 -14.95 1.75 3.46
CA LEU A 72 -14.70 2.87 4.35
C LEU A 72 -14.83 4.19 3.58
N PHE A 73 -14.26 4.22 2.38
CA PHE A 73 -14.49 5.26 1.39
C PHE A 73 -14.22 4.73 -0.02
N THR A 74 -14.84 5.37 -0.99
CA THR A 74 -14.48 5.27 -2.41
C THR A 74 -14.40 6.69 -2.94
N ILE A 75 -13.26 7.06 -3.49
CA ILE A 75 -13.02 8.38 -4.08
C ILE A 75 -12.48 8.22 -5.49
N GLU A 76 -12.77 9.20 -6.34
CA GLU A 76 -12.34 9.24 -7.71
C GLU A 76 -11.64 10.55 -8.03
N ALA A 77 -10.62 10.49 -8.87
CA ALA A 77 -9.98 11.64 -9.48
C ALA A 77 -10.14 11.59 -11.01
N PRO A 78 -10.26 12.75 -11.67
CA PRO A 78 -10.24 12.80 -13.13
C PRO A 78 -8.93 12.22 -13.67
N SER A 79 -8.99 11.63 -14.87
CA SER A 79 -7.78 11.18 -15.58
C SER A 79 -6.78 12.33 -15.70
N PRO A 80 -5.50 12.12 -15.30
CA PRO A 80 -4.45 13.12 -15.50
C PRO A 80 -4.16 13.31 -17.01
N TRP A 81 -4.43 12.29 -17.82
CA TRP A 81 -4.23 12.31 -19.27
C TRP A 81 -5.47 12.85 -19.97
N ARG A 82 -5.29 13.94 -20.74
CA ARG A 82 -6.35 14.59 -21.51
C ARG A 82 -5.90 14.84 -22.95
N SER A 83 -6.84 14.77 -23.89
CA SER A 83 -6.64 15.14 -25.29
C SER A 83 -6.42 16.66 -25.42
N GLN A 84 -5.97 17.10 -26.59
CA GLN A 84 -5.92 18.53 -26.92
C GLN A 84 -7.31 19.21 -26.83
N SER A 85 -8.40 18.45 -27.00
CA SER A 85 -9.78 18.89 -26.83
C SER A 85 -10.31 18.79 -25.39
N GLY A 86 -9.45 18.42 -24.42
CA GLY A 86 -9.79 18.35 -22.99
C GLY A 86 -10.49 17.06 -22.53
N LEU A 87 -10.74 16.13 -23.45
CA LEU A 87 -11.40 14.84 -23.15
C LEU A 87 -10.43 13.92 -22.41
N PRO A 88 -10.89 13.17 -21.39
CA PRO A 88 -10.05 12.22 -20.67
C PRO A 88 -9.60 11.08 -21.61
N LEU A 89 -8.30 10.81 -21.64
CA LEU A 89 -7.70 9.73 -22.43
C LEU A 89 -7.63 8.40 -21.65
N SER A 90 -7.97 8.42 -20.37
CA SER A 90 -8.06 7.23 -19.53
C SER A 90 -9.29 7.30 -18.63
N PRO A 91 -9.74 6.16 -18.07
CA PRO A 91 -10.79 6.15 -17.06
C PRO A 91 -10.42 7.03 -15.86
N LYS A 92 -11.42 7.40 -15.06
CA LYS A 92 -11.16 8.03 -13.76
C LYS A 92 -10.30 7.11 -12.91
N GLN A 93 -9.38 7.71 -12.17
CA GLN A 93 -8.62 7.02 -11.15
C GLN A 93 -9.54 6.79 -9.95
N ARG A 94 -9.65 5.55 -9.47
CA ARG A 94 -10.54 5.18 -8.37
C ARG A 94 -9.73 4.57 -7.24
N LEU A 95 -9.80 5.19 -6.06
CA LEU A 95 -9.20 4.69 -4.82
C LEU A 95 -10.31 4.28 -3.87
N GLN A 96 -10.14 3.11 -3.26
CA GLN A 96 -11.11 2.55 -2.33
C GLN A 96 -10.38 1.77 -1.25
N LEU A 97 -10.88 1.88 -0.03
CA LEU A 97 -10.46 1.05 1.09
C LEU A 97 -11.69 0.41 1.75
N PRO A 98 -11.61 -0.87 2.15
CA PRO A 98 -12.74 -1.56 2.75
C PRO A 98 -13.01 -1.07 4.17
N MET A 99 -14.25 -1.22 4.63
CA MET A 99 -14.63 -0.93 6.02
C MET A 99 -14.01 -1.94 7.01
N HIS A 100 -13.72 -3.16 6.56
CA HIS A 100 -13.12 -4.20 7.37
C HIS A 100 -11.87 -4.78 6.68
N ALA A 101 -10.78 -4.95 7.43
CA ALA A 101 -9.52 -5.49 6.93
C ALA A 101 -9.66 -6.91 6.34
N SER A 102 -10.59 -7.71 6.85
CA SER A 102 -10.89 -9.05 6.32
C SER A 102 -11.25 -9.03 4.83
N SER A 103 -11.77 -7.91 4.33
CA SER A 103 -12.14 -7.77 2.92
C SER A 103 -10.94 -7.85 1.98
N PHE A 104 -9.71 -7.55 2.42
CA PHE A 104 -8.51 -7.72 1.60
C PHE A 104 -8.21 -9.19 1.28
N PHE A 105 -8.77 -10.11 2.06
CA PHE A 105 -8.57 -11.55 1.93
C PHE A 105 -9.75 -12.26 1.25
N SER A 106 -10.84 -11.55 0.97
CA SER A 106 -12.01 -12.10 0.28
C SER A 106 -11.65 -12.49 -1.17
N PRO A 107 -11.74 -13.78 -1.56
CA PRO A 107 -11.41 -14.23 -2.92
C PRO A 107 -12.16 -13.47 -4.01
N GLU A 108 -13.42 -13.12 -3.74
CA GLU A 108 -14.33 -12.44 -4.67
C GLU A 108 -13.90 -10.99 -4.95
N ARG A 109 -13.09 -10.41 -4.07
CA ARG A 109 -12.58 -9.03 -4.19
C ARG A 109 -11.10 -8.97 -4.54
N ARG A 110 -10.44 -10.11 -4.75
CA ARG A 110 -9.00 -10.15 -5.09
C ARG A 110 -8.68 -9.28 -6.31
N VAL A 111 -9.45 -9.42 -7.38
CA VAL A 111 -9.26 -8.64 -8.62
C VAL A 111 -9.49 -7.16 -8.35
N GLN A 112 -10.52 -6.82 -7.55
CA GLN A 112 -10.80 -5.45 -7.16
C GLN A 112 -9.59 -4.81 -6.43
N TRP A 113 -8.96 -5.51 -5.49
CA TRP A 113 -7.78 -4.99 -4.79
C TRP A 113 -6.53 -4.95 -5.65
N GLN A 114 -6.35 -5.90 -6.56
CA GLN A 114 -5.31 -5.82 -7.59
C GLN A 114 -5.50 -4.56 -8.44
N MET A 115 -6.71 -4.29 -8.94
CA MET A 115 -6.99 -3.08 -9.71
C MET A 115 -6.70 -1.80 -8.93
N VAL A 116 -6.93 -1.77 -7.62
CA VAL A 116 -6.67 -0.60 -6.79
C VAL A 116 -5.18 -0.40 -6.57
N PHE A 117 -4.47 -1.41 -6.05
CA PHE A 117 -3.07 -1.26 -5.63
C PHE A 117 -2.07 -1.38 -6.79
N HIS A 118 -2.47 -1.95 -7.92
CA HIS A 118 -1.70 -1.96 -9.17
C HIS A 118 -2.13 -0.85 -10.13
N SER A 119 -3.01 0.07 -9.68
CA SER A 119 -3.40 1.23 -10.50
C SER A 119 -2.25 2.24 -10.64
N ASP A 120 -2.40 3.10 -11.64
CA ASP A 120 -1.51 4.23 -11.87
C ASP A 120 -1.42 5.19 -10.66
N ILE A 121 -2.43 5.23 -9.78
CA ILE A 121 -2.41 6.03 -8.55
C ILE A 121 -1.18 5.68 -7.71
N PHE A 122 -0.92 4.40 -7.51
CA PHE A 122 0.20 3.95 -6.69
C PHE A 122 1.53 3.88 -7.45
N ALA A 123 1.48 3.79 -8.79
CA ALA A 123 2.67 3.85 -9.63
C ALA A 123 3.24 5.27 -9.71
N THR A 124 2.38 6.29 -9.83
CA THR A 124 2.80 7.68 -10.09
C THR A 124 2.44 8.62 -8.94
N GLN A 125 1.17 8.68 -8.54
CA GLN A 125 0.73 9.69 -7.57
C GLN A 125 1.30 9.49 -6.18
N ARG A 126 1.63 8.26 -5.75
CA ARG A 126 2.28 8.06 -4.44
C ARG A 126 3.59 8.83 -4.29
N LEU A 127 4.24 9.18 -5.40
CA LEU A 127 5.53 9.89 -5.39
C LEU A 127 5.36 11.40 -5.22
N ILE A 128 4.18 11.95 -5.52
CA ILE A 128 3.93 13.39 -5.61
C ILE A 128 2.73 13.87 -4.78
N VAL A 129 1.85 12.98 -4.34
CA VAL A 129 0.68 13.25 -3.51
C VAL A 129 0.89 12.58 -2.15
N PRO A 130 1.34 13.33 -1.12
CA PRO A 130 1.67 12.77 0.19
C PRO A 130 0.56 11.91 0.82
N PRO A 131 -0.73 12.27 0.75
CA PRO A 131 -1.78 11.43 1.32
C PRO A 131 -1.88 10.02 0.70
N ILE A 132 -1.54 9.86 -0.59
CA ILE A 132 -1.49 8.52 -1.24
C ILE A 132 -0.33 7.70 -0.69
N SER A 133 0.83 8.34 -0.49
CA SER A 133 2.00 7.72 0.14
C SER A 133 1.69 7.30 1.58
N ASP A 134 1.01 8.16 2.34
CA ASP A 134 0.63 7.90 3.73
C ASP A 134 -0.39 6.76 3.83
N ILE A 135 -1.36 6.68 2.92
CA ILE A 135 -2.29 5.53 2.83
C ILE A 135 -1.51 4.24 2.61
N LEU A 136 -0.57 4.22 1.65
CA LEU A 136 0.26 3.04 1.38
C LEU A 136 1.06 2.65 2.63
N ASN A 137 1.77 3.60 3.24
CA ASN A 137 2.61 3.36 4.41
C ASN A 137 1.80 2.85 5.60
N LEU A 138 0.61 3.42 5.83
CA LEU A 138 -0.28 3.00 6.89
C LEU A 138 -0.80 1.57 6.66
N VAL A 139 -1.18 1.22 5.43
CA VAL A 139 -1.58 -0.16 5.09
C VAL A 139 -0.43 -1.15 5.28
N GLN A 140 0.82 -0.78 4.95
CA GLN A 140 2.00 -1.61 5.22
C GLN A 140 2.21 -1.87 6.72
N CYS A 141 1.95 -0.87 7.57
CA CYS A 141 2.03 -1.03 9.02
C CYS A 141 0.90 -1.90 9.57
N LEU A 142 -0.33 -1.72 9.08
CA LEU A 142 -1.51 -2.44 9.55
C LEU A 142 -1.49 -3.92 9.14
N LEU A 143 -1.03 -4.19 7.92
CA LEU A 143 -1.12 -5.48 7.24
C LEU A 143 0.22 -5.78 6.56
N THR A 144 1.26 -6.03 7.36
CA THR A 144 2.62 -6.28 6.86
C THR A 144 2.64 -7.41 5.84
N GLY A 145 3.16 -7.13 4.64
CA GLY A 145 3.22 -8.06 3.52
C GLY A 145 1.99 -8.09 2.62
N LEU A 146 0.88 -7.42 2.98
CA LEU A 146 -0.28 -7.31 2.09
C LEU A 146 0.04 -6.44 0.87
N VAL A 147 0.69 -5.30 1.10
CA VAL A 147 1.20 -4.42 0.06
C VAL A 147 2.69 -4.18 0.29
N THR A 148 3.47 -4.25 -0.78
CA THR A 148 4.93 -4.11 -0.73
C THR A 148 5.39 -3.23 -1.88
N LEU A 149 6.57 -2.60 -1.75
CA LEU A 149 7.21 -1.89 -2.86
C LEU A 149 8.25 -2.81 -3.48
N VAL A 150 8.13 -3.07 -4.77
CA VAL A 150 8.98 -4.02 -5.52
C VAL A 150 9.73 -3.25 -6.59
N TYR A 151 11.05 -3.39 -6.58
CA TYR A 151 11.94 -2.89 -7.62
C TYR A 151 12.63 -4.08 -8.29
N GLU A 152 12.53 -4.15 -9.61
CA GLU A 152 13.15 -5.21 -10.40
C GLU A 152 14.29 -4.64 -11.25
N GLU A 153 15.46 -5.25 -11.12
CA GLU A 153 16.65 -4.92 -11.89
C GLU A 153 17.02 -6.12 -12.77
N GLN A 154 16.99 -5.93 -14.08
CA GLN A 154 17.40 -6.96 -15.04
C GLN A 154 18.90 -6.83 -15.32
N LEU A 155 19.67 -7.82 -14.87
CA LEU A 155 21.11 -7.93 -15.13
C LEU A 155 21.40 -9.07 -16.11
N PRO A 156 22.61 -9.14 -16.70
CA PRO A 156 22.98 -10.24 -17.60
C PRO A 156 22.80 -11.64 -16.98
N GLN A 157 23.00 -11.77 -15.67
CA GLN A 157 22.94 -13.04 -14.93
C GLN A 157 21.50 -13.49 -14.62
N GLY A 158 20.54 -12.57 -14.60
CA GLY A 158 19.18 -12.82 -14.14
C GLY A 158 18.49 -11.56 -13.64
N THR A 159 17.33 -11.73 -13.01
CA THR A 159 16.53 -10.63 -12.45
C THR A 159 16.73 -10.57 -10.95
N TYR A 160 17.07 -9.39 -10.44
CA TYR A 160 17.10 -9.11 -9.00
C TYR A 160 15.83 -8.36 -8.61
N THR A 161 15.13 -8.86 -7.60
CA THR A 161 13.90 -8.25 -7.09
C THR A 161 14.13 -7.76 -5.67
N THR A 162 14.22 -6.44 -5.51
CA THR A 162 14.29 -5.80 -4.18
C THR A 162 12.89 -5.43 -3.73
N THR A 163 12.43 -6.05 -2.64
CA THR A 163 11.12 -5.79 -2.04
C THR A 163 11.28 -5.07 -0.70
N ARG A 164 10.47 -4.04 -0.48
CA ARG A 164 10.35 -3.34 0.79
C ARG A 164 8.95 -3.56 1.39
N GLY A 165 8.92 -4.13 2.59
CA GLY A 165 7.67 -4.53 3.26
C GLY A 165 7.13 -3.54 4.29
N LEU A 166 7.96 -2.58 4.73
CA LEU A 166 7.62 -1.57 5.74
C LEU A 166 8.02 -0.15 5.28
N PRO A 167 7.38 0.91 5.81
CA PRO A 167 7.77 2.29 5.55
C PRO A 167 9.19 2.64 6.00
N SER A 168 9.62 3.89 5.79
CA SER A 168 10.91 4.35 6.32
C SER A 168 10.85 4.64 7.80
N ALA A 169 11.94 4.40 8.52
CA ALA A 169 12.09 4.84 9.90
C ALA A 169 11.80 6.34 10.06
N GLN A 170 12.19 7.16 9.07
CA GLN A 170 11.86 8.58 9.05
C GLN A 170 10.34 8.82 9.04
N TRP A 171 9.58 8.11 8.20
CA TRP A 171 8.13 8.23 8.17
C TRP A 171 7.49 7.71 9.46
N ILE A 172 7.98 6.60 10.02
CA ILE A 172 7.51 6.07 11.31
C ILE A 172 7.73 7.09 12.44
N ASN A 173 8.92 7.69 12.52
CA ASN A 173 9.24 8.70 13.53
C ASN A 173 8.37 9.96 13.37
N ALA A 174 8.18 10.43 12.14
CA ALA A 174 7.35 11.60 11.88
C ALA A 174 5.87 11.41 12.28
N ASN A 175 5.41 10.17 12.33
CA ASN A 175 4.03 9.81 12.64
C ASN A 175 3.87 9.04 13.95
N GLU A 176 4.86 9.11 14.85
CA GLU A 176 4.91 8.34 16.09
C GLU A 176 3.61 8.43 16.92
N THR A 177 3.11 9.65 17.15
CA THR A 177 1.91 9.87 17.97
C THR A 177 0.69 9.12 17.43
N ALA A 178 0.43 9.22 16.12
CA ALA A 178 -0.71 8.56 15.48
C ALA A 178 -0.55 7.04 15.45
N LEU A 179 0.68 6.55 15.20
CA LEU A 179 0.98 5.12 15.20
C LEU A 179 0.85 4.52 16.62
N LEU A 180 1.25 5.25 17.66
CA LEU A 180 1.06 4.85 19.05
C LEU A 180 -0.42 4.75 19.42
N GLU A 181 -1.27 5.66 18.95
CA GLU A 181 -2.72 5.62 19.16
C GLU A 181 -3.34 4.36 18.53
N ILE A 182 -2.89 3.98 17.34
CA ILE A 182 -3.41 2.82 16.61
C ILE A 182 -2.90 1.50 17.21
N PHE A 183 -1.58 1.35 17.30
CA PHE A 183 -0.92 0.08 17.59
C PHE A 183 -0.63 -0.12 19.08
N GLY A 184 -0.60 0.95 19.87
CA GLY A 184 -0.09 0.93 21.24
C GLY A 184 1.44 0.82 21.30
N ARG A 185 2.01 1.04 22.49
CA ARG A 185 3.46 1.14 22.70
C ARG A 185 4.25 -0.09 22.27
N THR A 186 3.76 -1.29 22.63
CA THR A 186 4.48 -2.55 22.38
C THR A 186 4.63 -2.83 20.89
N HIS A 187 3.53 -2.74 20.14
CA HIS A 187 3.54 -3.01 18.71
C HIS A 187 4.24 -1.88 17.94
N PHE A 188 4.05 -0.61 18.33
CA PHE A 188 4.83 0.50 17.76
C PHE A 188 6.34 0.29 17.88
N LYS A 189 6.83 -0.16 19.06
CA LYS A 189 8.26 -0.44 19.25
C LYS A 189 8.78 -1.52 18.30
N GLN A 190 7.99 -2.56 18.03
CA GLN A 190 8.34 -3.59 17.05
C GLN A 190 8.39 -3.02 15.63
N LEU A 191 7.37 -2.26 15.24
CA LEU A 191 7.28 -1.58 13.95
C LEU A 191 8.47 -0.64 13.72
N TRP A 192 8.80 0.18 14.71
CA TRP A 192 9.93 1.10 14.68
C TRP A 192 11.26 0.37 14.53
N LYS A 193 11.49 -0.68 15.32
CA LYS A 193 12.70 -1.50 15.25
C LYS A 193 12.86 -2.13 13.87
N ALA A 194 11.80 -2.77 13.35
CA ALA A 194 11.81 -3.42 12.05
C ALA A 194 11.99 -2.43 10.89
N SER A 195 11.37 -1.25 10.97
CA SER A 195 11.48 -0.22 9.92
C SER A 195 12.86 0.46 9.90
N SER A 196 13.60 0.39 11.01
CA SER A 196 14.96 0.96 11.15
C SER A 196 16.06 0.00 10.73
N ASP A 197 15.77 -1.29 10.60
CA ASP A 197 16.74 -2.30 10.19
C ASP A 197 16.50 -2.70 8.72
N ARG A 198 17.51 -2.48 7.87
CA ARG A 198 17.43 -2.83 6.44
C ARG A 198 17.23 -4.33 6.21
N ALA A 199 17.80 -5.18 7.06
CA ALA A 199 17.68 -6.62 6.92
C ALA A 199 16.25 -7.10 7.16
N THR A 200 15.46 -6.38 7.95
CA THR A 200 14.08 -6.77 8.26
C THR A 200 13.05 -6.02 7.40
N SER A 201 13.33 -4.78 7.01
CA SER A 201 12.43 -3.97 6.16
C SER A 201 12.55 -4.25 4.66
N PHE A 202 13.67 -4.84 4.20
CA PHE A 202 13.90 -5.20 2.81
C PHE A 202 14.16 -6.70 2.63
N LYS A 203 13.88 -7.20 1.42
CA LYS A 203 14.18 -8.56 0.93
C LYS A 203 14.74 -8.43 -0.48
N VAL A 204 15.74 -9.25 -0.83
CA VAL A 204 16.24 -9.37 -2.20
C VAL A 204 16.08 -10.82 -2.64
N ASP A 205 15.44 -11.02 -3.79
CA ASP A 205 15.31 -12.31 -4.47
C ASP A 205 16.08 -12.26 -5.79
N PHE A 206 16.58 -13.41 -6.24
CA PHE A 206 17.29 -13.55 -7.52
C PHE A 206 16.66 -14.68 -8.33
N GLU A 207 16.24 -14.38 -9.56
CA GLU A 207 15.78 -15.36 -10.54
C GLU A 207 16.80 -15.47 -11.68
N PRO A 208 17.48 -16.64 -11.85
CA PRO A 208 18.43 -16.82 -12.93
C PRO A 208 17.72 -16.83 -14.28
N ARG A 209 18.37 -16.26 -15.31
CA ARG A 209 17.84 -16.31 -16.67
C ARG A 209 17.81 -17.76 -17.14
N ARG A 210 16.62 -18.28 -17.48
CA ARG A 210 16.50 -19.60 -18.11
C ARG A 210 17.20 -19.55 -19.47
N GLN A 211 18.16 -20.45 -19.66
CA GLN A 211 18.85 -20.65 -20.95
C GLN A 211 17.92 -21.28 -21.98
#